data_AF-A0A7W1D278-F1
#
_entry.id   AF-A0A7W1D278-F1
#
_cell.length_a   1.000
_cell.length_b   1.000
_cell.length_c   1.000
_cell.angle_alpha   90.00
_cell.angle_beta   90.00
_cell.angle_gamma   90.00
#
_symmetry.space_group_name_H-M   'P 1'
#
loop_
_entity.id
_entity.type
_entity.pdbx_description
1 polymer ?
#
loop_
_entity_poly.entity_id
_entity_poly.type
_entity_poly.pdbx_seq_one_letter_code
_entity_poly.pdbx_strand_id
1 'polypeptide(L)'
;MSTLGRRLERIEALASPGERGEASTIELRVLCTAVERHRATVAGGPLPAYASEEIEHLRESDIEVAAGGGVVAALRESPGWQALGAQEVLDGWEHDARRRLARAEELGEEWARAYQEEDDETEGEA
;
A
#
# COMPACT_ATOMS: atom_id res chain seq x y z
N MET A 1 21.12 -14.63 -19.18
CA MET A 1 19.99 -14.03 -18.44
C MET A 1 19.39 -15.08 -17.53
N SER A 2 19.32 -14.82 -16.23
CA SER A 2 18.76 -15.75 -15.26
C SER A 2 17.24 -15.85 -15.41
N THR A 3 16.68 -16.97 -14.96
CA THR A 3 15.22 -17.22 -14.89
C THR A 3 14.48 -16.14 -14.08
N LEU A 4 15.21 -15.45 -13.19
CA LEU A 4 14.69 -14.34 -12.38
C LEU A 4 14.49 -13.07 -13.23
N GLY A 5 15.45 -12.72 -14.09
CA GLY A 5 15.33 -11.55 -14.97
C GLY A 5 14.14 -11.67 -15.94
N ARG A 6 13.93 -12.87 -16.49
CA ARG A 6 12.81 -13.16 -17.38
C ARG A 6 11.43 -13.15 -16.69
N ARG A 7 11.41 -13.33 -15.36
CA ARG A 7 10.20 -13.23 -14.53
C ARG A 7 9.89 -11.78 -14.17
N LEU A 8 10.92 -11.00 -13.83
CA LEU A 8 10.80 -9.55 -13.60
C LEU A 8 10.30 -8.81 -14.84
N GLU A 9 10.89 -9.06 -16.00
CA GLU A 9 10.45 -8.47 -17.28
C GLU A 9 8.97 -8.79 -17.58
N ARG A 10 8.49 -9.96 -17.17
CA ARG A 10 7.10 -10.38 -17.41
C ARG A 10 6.12 -9.70 -16.45
N ILE A 11 6.53 -9.44 -15.22
CA ILE A 11 5.75 -8.67 -14.24
C ILE A 11 5.72 -7.19 -14.65
N GLU A 12 6.86 -6.65 -15.10
CA GLU A 12 6.97 -5.28 -15.62
C GLU A 12 6.17 -5.07 -16.91
N ALA A 13 6.13 -6.06 -17.80
CA ALA A 13 5.29 -6.01 -19.00
C ALA A 13 3.80 -5.97 -18.65
N LEU A 14 3.35 -6.70 -17.62
CA LEU A 14 1.97 -6.67 -17.13
C LEU A 14 1.63 -5.38 -16.36
N ALA A 15 2.65 -4.68 -15.85
CA ALA A 15 2.52 -3.40 -15.16
C ALA A 15 2.67 -2.20 -16.10
N SER A 16 2.69 -2.40 -17.43
CA SER A 16 2.77 -1.30 -18.39
C SER A 16 1.58 -0.35 -18.24
N PRO A 17 1.82 0.97 -18.06
CA PRO A 17 0.77 1.96 -17.77
C PRO A 17 -0.33 2.07 -18.85
N GLY A 18 -0.11 1.55 -20.05
CA GLY A 18 -1.01 1.62 -21.19
C GLY A 18 -2.06 0.49 -21.28
N GLU A 19 -1.93 -0.57 -20.49
CA GLU A 19 -2.87 -1.69 -20.43
C GLU A 19 -3.53 -1.82 -19.05
N ARG A 20 -3.87 -0.69 -18.41
CA ARG A 20 -4.88 -0.66 -17.32
C ARG A 20 -6.29 -0.97 -17.86
N GLY A 21 -6.41 -1.94 -18.77
CA GLY A 21 -7.68 -2.39 -19.30
C GLY A 21 -8.44 -3.12 -18.20
N GLU A 22 -9.73 -2.82 -18.10
CA GLU A 22 -10.92 -3.46 -17.49
C GLU A 22 -10.85 -4.85 -16.79
N ALA A 23 -9.73 -5.58 -16.79
CA ALA A 23 -9.57 -6.93 -16.27
C ALA A 23 -8.56 -7.08 -15.11
N SER A 24 -7.92 -6.01 -14.64
CA SER A 24 -7.09 -6.07 -13.42
C SER A 24 -7.94 -5.97 -12.16
N THR A 25 -7.70 -6.86 -11.20
CA THR A 25 -8.40 -6.81 -9.90
C THR A 25 -8.03 -5.51 -9.17
N ILE A 26 -8.90 -5.05 -8.26
CA ILE A 26 -8.68 -3.80 -7.53
C ILE A 26 -7.35 -3.83 -6.74
N GLU A 27 -6.97 -5.00 -6.22
CA GLU A 27 -5.71 -5.22 -5.50
C GLU A 27 -4.49 -4.96 -6.40
N LEU A 28 -4.54 -5.40 -7.66
CA LEU A 28 -3.45 -5.18 -8.61
C LEU A 28 -3.34 -3.71 -9.00
N ARG A 29 -4.47 -3.00 -9.13
CA ARG A 29 -4.49 -1.56 -9.41
C ARG A 29 -3.87 -0.77 -8.25
N VAL A 30 -4.32 -1.05 -7.02
CA VAL A 30 -3.74 -0.47 -5.79
C VAL A 30 -2.24 -0.72 -5.71
N LEU A 31 -1.78 -1.96 -5.94
CA LEU A 31 -0.36 -2.30 -5.89
C LEU A 31 0.46 -1.54 -6.95
N CYS A 32 -0.04 -1.44 -8.19
CA CYS A 32 0.62 -0.68 -9.24
C CYS A 32 0.73 0.80 -8.86
N THR A 33 -0.36 1.42 -8.38
CA THR A 33 -0.33 2.82 -7.94
C THR A 33 0.61 3.03 -6.76
N ALA A 34 0.67 2.11 -5.79
CA ALA A 34 1.63 2.16 -4.68
C ALA A 34 3.10 2.09 -5.17
N VAL A 35 3.41 1.24 -6.14
CA VAL A 35 4.75 1.16 -6.75
C VAL A 35 5.11 2.45 -7.50
N GLU A 36 4.16 3.03 -8.24
CA GLU A 36 4.39 4.30 -8.93
C GLU A 36 4.59 5.45 -7.94
N ARG A 37 3.85 5.50 -6.83
CA ARG A 37 4.06 6.46 -5.74
C ARG A 37 5.44 6.33 -5.13
N HIS A 38 5.87 5.11 -4.75
CA HIS A 38 7.22 4.89 -4.23
C HIS A 38 8.32 5.36 -5.19
N ARG A 39 8.16 5.08 -6.49
CA ARG A 39 9.09 5.57 -7.52
C ARG A 39 9.10 7.10 -7.60
N ALA A 40 7.95 7.75 -7.48
CA ALA A 40 7.86 9.20 -7.45
C ALA A 40 8.54 9.79 -6.21
N THR A 41 8.34 9.21 -5.03
CA THR A 41 9.01 9.61 -3.78
C THR A 41 10.53 9.54 -3.91
N VAL A 42 11.05 8.40 -4.39
CA VAL A 42 12.50 8.20 -4.60
C VAL A 42 13.05 9.19 -5.64
N ALA A 43 12.26 9.56 -6.65
CA ALA A 43 12.65 10.51 -7.68
C ALA A 43 12.41 11.99 -7.29
N GLY A 44 11.80 12.26 -6.12
CA GLY A 44 11.37 13.61 -5.72
C GLY A 44 10.29 14.21 -6.63
N GLY A 45 9.48 13.37 -7.27
CA GLY A 45 8.42 13.73 -8.19
C GLY A 45 7.02 13.79 -7.53
N PRO A 46 6.01 14.28 -8.26
CA PRO A 46 4.64 14.31 -7.76
C PRO A 46 4.09 12.88 -7.59
N LEU A 47 3.37 12.65 -6.50
CA LEU A 47 2.75 11.36 -6.20
C LEU A 47 1.54 11.12 -7.12
N PRO A 48 1.48 9.99 -7.84
CA PRO A 48 0.26 9.55 -8.49
C PRO A 48 -0.87 9.40 -7.47
N ALA A 49 -2.05 9.91 -7.85
CA ALA A 49 -3.25 9.79 -7.04
C ALA A 49 -3.86 8.39 -7.19
N TYR A 50 -4.37 7.84 -6.09
CA TYR A 50 -5.26 6.69 -6.15
C TYR A 50 -6.60 7.10 -6.77
N ALA A 51 -7.20 6.23 -7.56
CA ALA A 51 -8.60 6.34 -7.99
C ALA A 51 -9.55 6.09 -6.81
N SER A 52 -10.79 6.60 -6.87
CA SER A 52 -11.75 6.48 -5.76
C SER A 52 -12.00 5.03 -5.33
N GLU A 53 -12.12 4.09 -6.28
CA GLU A 53 -12.29 2.67 -5.98
C GLU A 53 -11.06 2.08 -5.24
N GLU A 54 -9.85 2.56 -5.55
CA GLU A 54 -8.63 2.13 -4.89
C GLU A 54 -8.58 2.65 -3.45
N ILE A 55 -9.04 3.89 -3.21
CA ILE A 55 -9.14 4.48 -1.87
C ILE A 55 -10.17 3.73 -1.02
N GLU A 56 -11.33 3.40 -1.58
CA GLU A 56 -12.35 2.61 -0.88
C GLU A 56 -11.81 1.24 -0.47
N HIS A 57 -11.14 0.55 -1.40
CA HIS A 57 -10.53 -0.75 -1.13
C HIS A 57 -9.42 -0.66 -0.06
N LEU A 58 -8.55 0.36 -0.14
CA LEU A 58 -7.53 0.61 0.87
C LEU A 58 -8.15 0.84 2.25
N ARG A 59 -9.24 1.60 2.32
CA ARG A 59 -9.95 1.87 3.57
C ARG A 59 -10.59 0.61 4.16
N GLU A 60 -11.22 -0.22 3.33
CA GLU A 60 -11.77 -1.50 3.78
C GLU A 60 -10.67 -2.41 4.34
N SER A 61 -9.53 -2.51 3.64
CA SER A 61 -8.36 -3.23 4.12
C SER A 61 -7.82 -2.67 5.44
N ASP A 62 -7.71 -1.36 5.58
CA ASP A 62 -7.24 -0.72 6.82
C ASP A 62 -8.19 -0.98 8.00
N ILE A 63 -9.51 -1.01 7.77
CA ILE A 63 -10.49 -1.36 8.80
C ILE A 63 -10.27 -2.80 9.30
N GLU A 64 -10.08 -3.75 8.38
CA GLU A 64 -9.81 -5.14 8.75
C GLU A 64 -8.49 -5.26 9.52
N VAL A 65 -7.42 -4.63 9.02
CA VAL A 65 -6.10 -4.65 9.64
C VAL A 65 -6.12 -4.01 11.04
N ALA A 66 -6.75 -2.85 11.19
CA ALA A 66 -6.84 -2.16 12.48
C ALA A 66 -7.62 -2.96 13.54
N ALA A 67 -8.60 -3.76 13.09
CA ALA A 67 -9.35 -4.71 13.91
C ALA A 67 -8.59 -6.02 14.21
N GLY A 68 -7.34 -6.16 13.75
CA GLY A 68 -6.52 -7.36 13.93
C GLY A 68 -6.92 -8.51 13.01
N GLY A 69 -7.53 -8.20 11.86
CA GLY A 69 -7.99 -9.15 10.85
C GLY A 69 -7.19 -9.06 9.53
N GLY A 70 -7.82 -9.56 8.46
CA GLY A 70 -7.30 -9.48 7.10
C GLY A 70 -5.97 -10.21 6.88
N VAL A 71 -5.21 -9.75 5.89
CA VAL A 71 -3.93 -10.36 5.51
C VAL A 71 -2.89 -10.28 6.63
N VAL A 72 -2.88 -9.19 7.42
CA VAL A 72 -1.93 -9.02 8.54
C VAL A 72 -2.12 -10.12 9.58
N ALA A 73 -3.37 -10.40 9.98
CA ALA A 73 -3.66 -11.50 10.91
C ALA A 73 -3.21 -12.87 10.36
N ALA A 74 -3.50 -13.15 9.09
CA ALA A 74 -3.10 -14.40 8.45
C ALA A 74 -1.56 -14.54 8.37
N LEU A 75 -0.84 -13.44 8.11
CA LEU A 75 0.63 -13.43 8.10
C LEU A 75 1.19 -13.61 9.52
N ARG A 76 0.58 -13.02 10.54
CA ARG A 76 0.99 -13.21 11.94
C ARG A 76 0.92 -14.67 12.40
N GLU A 77 0.07 -15.50 11.79
CA GLU A 77 -0.01 -16.93 12.09
C GLU A 77 0.91 -17.78 11.19
N SER A 78 1.49 -17.18 10.15
CA SER A 78 2.30 -17.89 9.17
C SER A 78 3.70 -18.18 9.71
N PRO A 79 4.21 -19.43 9.61
CA PRO A 79 5.57 -19.78 10.05
C PRO A 79 6.67 -18.92 9.39
N GLY A 80 6.46 -18.48 8.15
CA GLY A 80 7.43 -17.66 7.40
C GLY A 80 7.55 -16.21 7.90
N TRP A 81 6.64 -15.77 8.77
CA TRP A 81 6.55 -14.39 9.27
C TRP A 81 6.75 -14.29 10.79
N GLN A 82 7.13 -15.37 11.47
CA GLN A 82 7.34 -15.38 12.93
C GLN A 82 8.64 -14.69 13.39
N ALA A 83 9.55 -14.37 12.48
CA ALA A 83 10.80 -13.69 12.83
C ALA A 83 10.51 -12.28 13.37
N LEU A 84 11.33 -11.80 14.32
CA LEU A 84 11.14 -10.50 14.98
C LEU A 84 10.95 -9.35 13.96
N GLY A 85 11.87 -9.23 12.98
CA GLY A 85 11.76 -8.18 11.97
C GLY A 85 10.53 -8.30 11.06
N ALA A 86 10.00 -9.51 10.86
CA ALA A 86 8.75 -9.69 10.11
C ALA A 86 7.54 -9.26 10.94
N GLN A 87 7.54 -9.51 12.25
CA GLN A 87 6.50 -9.01 13.16
C GLN A 87 6.54 -7.48 13.27
N GLU A 88 7.72 -6.87 13.35
CA GLU A 88 7.88 -5.40 13.36
C GLU A 88 7.31 -4.75 12.09
N VAL A 89 7.50 -5.39 10.92
CA VAL A 89 6.88 -4.93 9.66
C VAL A 89 5.35 -5.00 9.73
N LEU A 90 4.79 -6.10 10.27
CA LEU A 90 3.34 -6.25 10.42
C LEU A 90 2.77 -5.26 11.44
N ASP A 91 3.48 -4.98 12.53
CA ASP A 91 3.13 -3.94 13.50
C ASP A 91 3.11 -2.55 12.85
N GLY A 92 4.08 -2.26 11.99
CA GLY A 92 4.13 -1.04 11.19
C GLY A 92 2.92 -0.89 10.28
N TRP A 93 2.54 -1.95 9.56
CA TRP A 93 1.35 -1.93 8.70
C TRP A 93 0.06 -1.71 9.49
N GLU A 94 -0.06 -2.32 10.67
CA GLU A 94 -1.19 -2.15 11.56
C GLU A 94 -1.26 -0.72 12.15
N HIS A 95 -0.11 -0.15 12.48
CA HIS A 95 0.02 1.23 12.92
C HIS A 95 -0.39 2.22 11.82
N ASP A 96 0.11 2.04 10.60
CA ASP A 96 -0.24 2.89 9.44
C ASP A 96 -1.74 2.85 9.14
N ALA A 97 -2.37 1.67 9.18
CA ALA A 97 -3.80 1.51 8.99
C ALA A 97 -4.60 2.31 10.04
N ARG A 98 -4.23 2.20 11.32
CA ARG A 98 -4.88 2.97 12.39
C ARG A 98 -4.70 4.46 12.23
N ARG A 99 -3.50 4.91 11.85
CA ARG A 99 -3.20 6.33 11.61
C ARG A 99 -4.05 6.89 10.48
N ARG A 100 -4.11 6.20 9.34
CA ARG A 100 -4.95 6.62 8.19
C ARG A 100 -6.43 6.67 8.55
N LEU A 101 -6.94 5.70 9.32
CA LEU A 101 -8.33 5.70 9.78
C LEU A 101 -8.63 6.85 10.75
N ALA A 102 -7.74 7.13 11.70
CA ALA A 102 -7.88 8.27 12.60
C ALA A 102 -7.88 9.59 11.80
N ARG A 103 -6.97 9.72 10.83
CA ARG A 103 -6.90 10.89 9.96
C ARG A 103 -8.15 11.04 9.09
N ALA A 104 -8.68 9.93 8.57
CA ALA A 104 -9.92 9.89 7.83
C ALA A 104 -11.12 10.37 8.67
N GLU A 105 -11.16 10.02 9.95
CA GLU A 105 -12.18 10.50 10.90
C GLU A 105 -12.07 12.01 11.13
N GLU A 106 -10.86 12.55 11.33
CA GLU A 106 -10.63 13.99 11.49
C GLU A 106 -11.09 14.81 10.29
N LEU A 107 -10.90 14.28 9.08
CA LEU A 107 -11.23 14.95 7.82
C LEU A 107 -12.73 14.91 7.46
N GLY A 108 -13.53 14.07 8.12
CA GLY A 108 -14.96 13.98 7.91
C GLY A 108 -15.36 13.67 6.46
N GLU A 109 -16.04 14.62 5.80
CA GLU A 109 -16.47 14.44 4.40
C GLU A 109 -15.30 14.31 3.41
N GLU A 110 -14.12 14.83 3.76
CA GLU A 110 -12.89 14.74 2.96
C GLU A 110 -12.02 13.53 3.32
N TRP A 111 -12.56 12.52 4.02
CA TRP A 111 -11.81 11.36 4.52
C TRP A 111 -10.87 10.70 3.50
N ALA A 112 -11.24 10.68 2.21
CA ALA A 112 -10.47 10.06 1.15
C ALA A 112 -9.07 10.68 0.97
N ARG A 113 -8.88 11.92 1.43
CA ARG A 113 -7.57 12.60 1.39
C ARG A 113 -6.52 11.93 2.28
N ALA A 114 -6.94 11.24 3.34
CA ALA A 114 -6.03 10.47 4.21
C ALA A 114 -5.24 9.37 3.47
N TYR A 115 -5.65 9.01 2.25
CA TYR A 115 -5.01 7.98 1.43
C TYR A 115 -4.19 8.54 0.27
N GLN A 116 -4.25 9.86 0.03
CA GLN A 116 -3.62 10.51 -1.12
C GLN A 116 -2.28 11.15 -0.77
N GLU A 117 -2.12 11.57 0.48
CA GLU A 117 -0.93 12.24 1.00
C GLU A 117 0.11 11.14 1.39
N GLU A 118 1.40 11.36 1.13
CA GLU A 118 2.43 10.66 1.91
C GLU A 118 2.62 11.47 3.18
N ASP A 119 2.47 10.83 4.34
CA ASP A 119 2.82 11.47 5.60
C ASP A 119 4.33 11.71 5.58
N ASP A 120 4.71 12.99 5.50
CA ASP A 120 6.07 13.51 5.71
C ASP A 120 6.42 13.41 7.22
N GLU A 121 6.27 12.22 7.83
CA GLU A 121 6.88 11.94 9.13
C GLU A 121 8.34 11.53 8.94
N THR A 122 9.13 12.46 8.38
CA THR A 122 10.52 12.63 8.81
C THR A 122 10.55 13.62 9.97
N GLU A 123 10.03 13.24 11.13
CA GLU A 123 10.59 13.68 12.40
C GLU A 123 11.76 12.72 12.67
N GLY A 124 13.04 13.09 12.71
CA GLY A 124 13.65 14.28 13.26
C GLY A 124 14.89 13.81 14.03
N GLU A 125 15.97 13.46 13.33
CA GLU A 125 17.30 13.40 13.96
C GLU A 125 17.95 14.79 13.81
N ALA A 126 17.80 15.59 14.86
CA ALA A 126 18.60 16.78 15.13
C ALA A 126 19.73 16.43 16.11
#